data_AF-R5B292-F1
#
_entry.id   AF-R5B292-F1
#
_cell.length_a   1.000
_cell.length_b   1.000
_cell.length_c   1.000
_cell.angle_alpha   90.00
_cell.angle_beta   90.00
_cell.angle_gamma   90.00
#
_symmetry.space_group_name_H-M   'P 1'
#
loop_
_entity.id
_entity.type
_entity.pdbx_description
1 polymer ?
#
loop_
_entity_poly.entity_id
_entity_poly.type
_entity_poly.pdbx_seq_one_letter_code
_entity_poly.pdbx_strand_id
1 'polypeptide(L)'
;MRNYNDLNLYRANRGAEKFSVFIGWRMNVCSNQVLTGQGAKIQLEVMSLHDLYKQVLDLFYTFRPAQDIHLLQTLSQTRLTETQFAQIIGRMRLYQALPNRYQRNVPKLLITDSQINNVCRDFYADPNFGVKDNTISMFDFHNLLTEANKSSYIDSYLQRAVNATEVSVGICNAIHGDSQYAWFLG
;
A
#
# COMPACT_ATOMS: atom_id res chain seq x y z
N MET A 1 1.79 -20.12 -15.53
CA MET A 1 2.64 -20.93 -14.63
C MET A 1 2.46 -20.40 -13.21
N ARG A 2 1.98 -21.24 -12.28
CA ARG A 2 1.87 -20.89 -10.85
C ARG A 2 3.26 -20.96 -10.23
N ASN A 3 3.78 -19.87 -9.68
CA ASN A 3 5.08 -19.84 -9.04
C ASN A 3 4.94 -20.21 -7.56
N TYR A 4 4.90 -21.52 -7.27
CA TYR A 4 4.92 -22.07 -5.90
C TYR A 4 6.35 -22.14 -5.34
N ASN A 5 7.10 -21.03 -5.37
CA ASN A 5 8.50 -21.09 -4.93
C ASN A 5 8.68 -20.95 -3.42
N ASP A 6 7.70 -20.41 -2.69
CA ASP A 6 7.90 -20.07 -1.26
C ASP A 6 7.35 -21.08 -0.25
N LEU A 7 6.61 -22.11 -0.67
CA LEU A 7 5.95 -23.05 0.26
C LEU A 7 6.07 -24.50 -0.23
N ASN A 8 7.21 -25.12 0.07
CA ASN A 8 7.39 -26.56 -0.04
C ASN A 8 7.48 -27.15 1.38
N LEU A 9 6.35 -27.24 2.08
CA LEU A 9 6.22 -27.80 3.44
C LEU A 9 6.59 -29.31 3.52
N TYR A 10 6.83 -29.98 2.39
CA TYR A 10 7.20 -31.40 2.32
C TYR A 10 8.71 -31.65 2.20
N ARG A 11 9.55 -30.60 2.24
CA ARG A 11 11.00 -30.82 2.23
C ARG A 11 11.49 -31.12 3.63
N ALA A 12 11.96 -32.36 3.83
CA ALA A 12 12.67 -32.84 5.03
C ALA A 12 14.02 -32.12 5.29
N ASN A 13 14.26 -30.96 4.70
CA ASN A 13 15.47 -30.16 4.91
C ASN A 13 15.20 -29.05 5.92
N ARG A 14 16.05 -28.98 6.95
CA ARG A 14 16.11 -27.96 8.01
C ARG A 14 16.54 -26.58 7.47
N GLY A 15 15.85 -26.08 6.45
CA GLY A 15 16.08 -24.74 5.89
C GLY A 15 15.20 -23.69 6.55
N ALA A 16 15.56 -22.42 6.40
CA ALA A 16 14.70 -21.31 6.82
C ALA A 16 13.37 -21.35 6.05
N GLU A 17 12.26 -21.31 6.78
CA GLU A 17 10.92 -21.16 6.21
C GLU A 17 10.56 -19.68 6.12
N LYS A 18 9.73 -19.31 5.13
CA LYS A 18 9.32 -17.92 4.89
C LYS A 18 7.87 -17.69 5.30
N PHE A 19 7.65 -16.73 6.19
CA PHE A 19 6.33 -16.29 6.62
C PHE A 19 6.10 -14.82 6.30
N SER A 20 4.83 -14.44 6.15
CA SER A 20 4.43 -13.04 6.19
C SER A 20 3.35 -12.89 7.25
N VAL A 21 3.56 -11.95 8.17
CA VAL A 21 2.68 -11.70 9.31
C VAL A 21 2.37 -10.23 9.33
N PHE A 22 1.09 -9.88 9.50
CA PHE A 22 0.67 -8.49 9.52
C PHE A 22 -0.51 -8.24 10.46
N ILE A 23 -0.62 -6.99 10.89
CA ILE A 23 -1.75 -6.38 11.59
C ILE A 23 -2.24 -5.25 10.67
N GLY A 24 -3.55 -5.17 10.50
CA GLY A 24 -4.16 -4.21 9.59
C GLY A 24 -5.55 -3.79 10.03
N TRP A 25 -6.06 -2.77 9.37
CA TRP A 25 -7.40 -2.25 9.60
C TRP A 25 -8.34 -2.78 8.53
N ARG A 26 -9.51 -3.27 8.93
CA ARG A 26 -10.54 -3.72 8.01
C ARG A 26 -11.52 -2.58 7.75
N MET A 27 -11.67 -2.20 6.49
CA MET A 27 -12.73 -1.29 6.06
C MET A 27 -14.06 -2.04 6.02
N ASN A 28 -15.03 -1.64 6.83
CA ASN A 28 -16.30 -2.37 6.94
C ASN A 28 -17.12 -2.36 5.65
N VAL A 29 -17.04 -1.27 4.86
CA VAL A 29 -17.88 -1.08 3.66
C VAL A 29 -17.50 -2.01 2.51
N CYS A 30 -16.23 -2.40 2.39
CA CYS A 30 -15.72 -3.16 1.24
C CYS A 30 -14.75 -4.29 1.64
N SER A 31 -14.54 -4.48 2.94
CA SER A 31 -13.61 -5.43 3.55
C SER A 31 -12.15 -5.29 3.11
N ASN A 32 -11.73 -4.11 2.62
CA ASN A 32 -10.32 -3.82 2.36
C ASN A 32 -9.50 -3.98 3.62
N GLN A 33 -8.27 -4.45 3.45
CA GLN A 33 -7.27 -4.37 4.49
C GLN A 33 -6.37 -3.18 4.20
N VAL A 34 -6.30 -2.26 5.16
CA VAL A 34 -5.35 -1.17 5.18
C VAL A 34 -4.15 -1.63 6.02
N LEU A 35 -2.99 -1.70 5.37
CA LEU A 35 -1.74 -2.12 5.99
C LEU A 35 -0.78 -0.95 6.04
N THR A 36 -0.15 -0.74 7.18
CA THR A 36 0.95 0.21 7.35
C THR A 36 2.26 -0.57 7.44
N GLY A 37 3.40 0.07 7.14
CA GLY A 37 4.70 -0.59 7.20
C GLY A 37 5.04 -1.12 8.60
N GLN A 38 4.56 -0.45 9.66
CA GLN A 38 4.74 -0.90 11.04
C GLN A 38 3.89 -2.13 11.38
N GLY A 39 2.74 -2.28 10.72
CA GLY A 39 1.86 -3.41 10.90
C GLY A 39 2.30 -4.66 10.13
N ALA A 40 3.33 -4.63 9.28
CA ALA A 40 3.65 -5.75 8.39
C ALA A 40 5.10 -6.22 8.50
N LYS A 41 5.29 -7.51 8.78
CA LYS A 41 6.57 -8.22 8.62
C LYS A 41 6.46 -9.16 7.42
N ILE A 42 7.05 -8.76 6.31
CA ILE A 42 7.01 -9.47 5.03
C ILE A 42 8.33 -10.25 4.87
N GLN A 43 8.26 -11.50 4.40
CA GLN A 43 9.43 -12.37 4.19
C GLN A 43 10.24 -12.65 5.47
N LEU A 44 9.56 -12.99 6.57
CA LEU A 44 10.19 -13.50 7.77
C LEU A 44 10.83 -14.86 7.50
N GLU A 45 12.15 -14.93 7.50
CA GLU A 45 12.90 -16.18 7.49
C GLU A 45 13.01 -16.70 8.93
N VAL A 46 12.43 -17.88 9.19
CA VAL A 46 12.38 -18.50 10.52
C VAL A 46 12.96 -19.90 10.47
N MET A 47 13.73 -20.26 11.50
CA MET A 47 14.37 -21.58 11.61
C MET A 47 13.62 -22.54 12.55
N SER A 48 12.65 -22.04 13.30
CA SER A 48 11.85 -22.84 14.24
C SER A 48 10.52 -22.15 14.55
N LEU A 49 9.57 -22.92 15.08
CA LEU A 49 8.29 -22.38 15.57
C LEU A 49 8.49 -21.35 16.71
N HIS A 50 9.50 -21.54 17.57
CA HIS A 50 9.81 -20.60 18.64
C HIS A 50 10.25 -19.23 18.10
N ASP A 51 11.05 -19.23 17.04
CA ASP A 51 11.49 -18.01 16.37
C ASP A 51 10.31 -17.29 15.72
N LEU A 52 9.45 -18.01 14.99
CA LEU A 52 8.22 -17.45 14.43
C LEU A 52 7.34 -16.82 15.53
N TYR A 53 7.11 -17.54 16.63
CA TYR A 53 6.33 -17.04 17.76
C TYR A 53 6.91 -15.75 18.35
N LYS A 54 8.23 -15.71 18.57
CA LYS A 54 8.94 -14.52 19.07
C LYS A 54 8.76 -13.33 18.13
N GLN A 55 8.93 -13.54 16.82
CA GLN A 55 8.81 -12.46 15.83
C GLN A 55 7.38 -11.93 15.68
N VAL A 56 6.37 -12.80 15.82
CA VAL A 56 4.96 -12.43 15.85
C VAL A 56 4.63 -11.62 17.10
N LEU A 57 5.07 -12.06 18.29
CA LEU A 57 4.87 -11.32 19.52
C LEU A 57 5.52 -9.94 19.46
N ASP A 58 6.74 -9.86 18.96
CA ASP A 58 7.45 -8.59 18.78
C ASP A 58 6.67 -7.63 17.86
N LEU A 59 6.08 -8.13 16.77
CA LEU A 59 5.18 -7.32 15.93
C LEU A 59 3.99 -6.79 16.74
N PHE A 60 3.35 -7.63 17.57
CA PHE A 60 2.21 -7.21 18.38
C PHE A 60 2.59 -6.18 19.44
N TYR A 61 3.76 -6.30 20.07
CA TYR A 61 4.24 -5.35 21.07
C TYR A 61 4.69 -4.01 20.50
N THR A 62 5.28 -4.03 19.30
CA THR A 62 5.79 -2.82 18.64
C THR A 62 4.73 -2.08 17.86
N PHE A 63 3.61 -2.73 17.50
CA PHE A 63 2.53 -2.12 16.73
C PHE A 63 1.87 -0.98 17.51
N ARG A 64 1.75 0.19 16.86
CA ARG A 64 1.22 1.42 17.46
C ARG A 64 -0.13 1.81 16.82
N PRO A 65 -1.26 1.24 17.28
CA PRO A 65 -2.55 1.44 16.64
C PRO A 65 -3.01 2.92 16.63
N ALA A 66 -2.66 3.67 17.67
CA ALA A 66 -3.00 5.10 17.75
C ALA A 66 -2.33 5.93 16.64
N GLN A 67 -1.10 5.57 16.23
CA GLN A 67 -0.41 6.25 15.15
C GLN A 67 -1.08 5.99 13.80
N ASP A 68 -1.48 4.74 13.54
CA ASP A 68 -2.23 4.39 12.34
C ASP A 68 -3.57 5.15 12.26
N ILE A 69 -4.34 5.17 13.36
CA ILE A 69 -5.62 5.91 13.39
C ILE A 69 -5.40 7.39 13.11
N HIS A 70 -4.39 8.01 13.73
CA HIS A 70 -4.08 9.42 13.52
C HIS A 70 -3.69 9.72 12.06
N LEU A 71 -2.92 8.82 11.46
CA LEU A 71 -2.54 8.89 10.04
C LEU A 71 -3.78 8.81 9.14
N LEU A 72 -4.69 7.86 9.38
CA LEU A 72 -5.95 7.74 8.62
C LEU A 72 -6.86 8.96 8.79
N GLN A 73 -6.90 9.55 10.00
CA GLN A 73 -7.63 10.80 10.25
C GLN A 73 -7.04 11.96 9.46
N THR A 74 -5.71 12.06 9.38
CA THR A 74 -5.02 13.11 8.62
C THR A 74 -5.31 13.01 7.13
N LEU A 75 -5.34 11.78 6.58
CA LEU A 75 -5.74 11.55 5.18
C LEU A 75 -7.18 11.99 4.91
N SER A 76 -8.10 11.83 5.87
CA SER A 76 -9.49 12.26 5.71
C SER A 76 -9.66 13.79 5.71
N GLN A 77 -8.72 14.53 6.31
CA GLN A 77 -8.77 16.00 6.40
C GLN A 77 -8.22 16.70 5.15
N THR A 78 -7.47 15.97 4.32
CA THR A 78 -6.85 16.52 3.11
C THR A 78 -7.64 16.11 1.87
N ARG A 79 -7.91 17.05 0.98
CA ARG A 79 -8.65 16.80 -0.26
C ARG A 79 -7.85 17.20 -1.49
N LEU A 80 -8.04 16.45 -2.56
CA LEU A 80 -7.51 16.72 -3.89
C LEU A 80 -8.63 17.28 -4.77
N THR A 81 -8.30 18.30 -5.57
CA THR A 81 -9.11 18.65 -6.74
C THR A 81 -8.97 17.58 -7.82
N GLU A 82 -9.91 17.53 -8.77
CA GLU A 82 -9.80 16.66 -9.93
C GLU A 82 -8.49 16.90 -10.72
N THR A 83 -8.05 18.14 -10.84
CA THR A 83 -6.77 18.48 -11.49
C THR A 83 -5.57 17.91 -10.73
N GLN A 84 -5.54 18.01 -9.41
CA GLN A 84 -4.46 17.43 -8.60
C GLN A 84 -4.47 15.90 -8.69
N PHE A 85 -5.66 15.29 -8.63
CA PHE A 85 -5.82 13.85 -8.83
C PHE A 85 -5.30 13.41 -10.21
N ALA A 86 -5.71 14.08 -11.29
CA ALA A 86 -5.26 13.78 -12.64
C ALA A 86 -3.74 13.92 -12.80
N GLN A 87 -3.14 14.95 -12.19
CA GLN A 87 -1.70 15.16 -12.16
C GLN A 87 -0.97 13.99 -11.47
N ILE A 88 -1.43 13.60 -10.27
CA ILE A 88 -0.88 12.46 -9.52
C ILE A 88 -0.97 11.18 -10.35
N ILE A 89 -2.14 10.87 -10.89
CA ILE A 89 -2.36 9.71 -11.76
C ILE A 89 -1.41 9.74 -12.97
N GLY A 90 -1.28 10.89 -13.63
CA GLY A 90 -0.34 11.08 -14.74
C GLY A 90 1.09 10.75 -14.35
N ARG A 91 1.55 11.23 -13.18
CA ARG A 91 2.89 10.92 -12.65
C ARG A 91 3.04 9.45 -12.28
N MET A 92 2.01 8.81 -11.73
CA MET A 92 2.03 7.37 -11.46
C MET A 92 2.17 6.55 -12.74
N ARG A 93 1.53 6.95 -13.86
CA ARG A 93 1.70 6.29 -15.16
C ARG A 93 3.08 6.54 -15.75
N LEU A 94 3.59 7.76 -15.66
CA LEU A 94 4.95 8.09 -16.08
C LEU A 94 6.00 7.30 -15.29
N TYR A 95 5.78 7.06 -13.99
CA TYR A 95 6.66 6.25 -13.16
C TYR A 95 6.86 4.84 -13.77
N GLN A 96 5.80 4.22 -14.30
CA GLN A 96 5.88 2.89 -14.92
C GLN A 96 6.74 2.86 -16.19
N ALA A 97 6.81 3.98 -16.91
CA ALA A 97 7.61 4.14 -18.13
C ALA A 97 9.03 4.69 -17.87
N LEU A 98 9.32 5.05 -16.62
CA LEU A 98 10.52 5.77 -16.24
C LEU A 98 11.74 4.82 -16.28
N PRO A 99 12.89 5.20 -16.86
CA PRO A 99 14.05 4.32 -16.88
C PRO A 99 14.55 4.01 -15.46
N ASN A 100 15.03 2.77 -15.24
CA ASN A 100 15.47 2.28 -13.94
C ASN A 100 16.42 3.22 -13.18
N ARG A 101 17.29 3.95 -13.88
CA ARG A 101 18.22 4.91 -13.27
C ARG A 101 17.48 6.06 -12.58
N TYR A 102 16.41 6.56 -13.18
CA TYR A 102 15.63 7.66 -12.64
C TYR A 102 14.64 7.19 -11.58
N GLN A 103 14.11 5.96 -11.70
CA GLN A 103 13.15 5.41 -10.73
C GLN A 103 13.76 5.31 -9.32
N ARG A 104 15.07 5.06 -9.23
CA ARG A 104 15.79 5.00 -7.94
C ARG A 104 15.77 6.32 -7.15
N ASN A 105 15.52 7.44 -7.82
CA ASN A 105 15.47 8.77 -7.20
C ASN A 105 14.05 9.26 -6.93
N VAL A 106 13.03 8.46 -7.27
CA VAL A 106 11.61 8.76 -7.04
C VAL A 106 11.11 7.78 -5.98
N PRO A 107 10.23 8.19 -5.06
CA PRO A 107 9.67 7.24 -4.11
C PRO A 107 9.01 6.06 -4.80
N LYS A 108 9.24 4.88 -4.24
CA LYS A 108 8.85 3.62 -4.85
C LYS A 108 7.34 3.56 -5.02
N LEU A 109 6.90 3.20 -6.21
CA LEU A 109 5.51 2.89 -6.53
C LEU A 109 5.40 1.45 -7.04
N LEU A 110 4.64 0.62 -6.32
CA LEU A 110 4.40 -0.79 -6.64
C LEU A 110 3.04 -1.04 -7.32
N ILE A 111 2.18 -0.02 -7.36
CA ILE A 111 0.91 -0.05 -8.07
C ILE A 111 1.19 -0.08 -9.57
N THR A 112 0.57 -1.02 -10.28
CA THR A 112 0.79 -1.29 -11.71
C THR A 112 -0.09 -0.43 -12.61
N ASP A 113 0.23 -0.30 -13.91
CA ASP A 113 -0.60 0.48 -14.84
C ASP A 113 -2.07 -0.01 -14.89
N SER A 114 -2.30 -1.32 -14.85
CA SER A 114 -3.67 -1.87 -14.79
C SER A 114 -4.42 -1.45 -13.53
N GLN A 115 -3.72 -1.34 -12.40
CA GLN A 115 -4.33 -0.91 -11.14
C GLN A 115 -4.58 0.59 -11.13
N ILE A 116 -3.65 1.38 -11.69
CA ILE A 116 -3.86 2.82 -11.91
C ILE A 116 -5.10 3.04 -12.78
N ASN A 117 -5.29 2.26 -13.85
CA ASN A 117 -6.49 2.35 -14.69
C ASN A 117 -7.78 2.00 -13.92
N ASN A 118 -7.73 1.06 -12.96
CA ASN A 118 -8.88 0.78 -12.09
C ASN A 118 -9.17 1.97 -11.18
N VAL A 119 -8.16 2.56 -10.54
CA VAL A 119 -8.31 3.77 -9.71
C VAL A 119 -8.96 4.92 -10.51
N CYS A 120 -8.59 5.09 -11.79
CA CYS A 120 -9.21 6.11 -12.65
C CYS A 120 -10.69 5.85 -12.90
N ARG A 121 -11.08 4.58 -13.10
CA ARG A 121 -12.48 4.19 -13.27
C ARG A 121 -13.26 4.41 -11.98
N ASP A 122 -12.70 3.94 -10.88
CA ASP A 122 -13.34 3.92 -9.57
C ASP A 122 -13.41 5.34 -8.96
N PHE A 123 -12.53 6.25 -9.37
CA PHE A 123 -12.67 7.69 -9.08
C PHE A 123 -14.03 8.25 -9.49
N TYR A 124 -14.61 7.80 -10.61
CA TYR A 124 -15.95 8.23 -11.04
C TYR A 124 -17.06 7.23 -10.66
N ALA A 125 -16.75 5.94 -10.62
CA ALA A 125 -17.75 4.89 -10.52
C ALA A 125 -17.94 4.31 -9.11
N ASP A 126 -16.97 4.45 -8.21
CA ASP A 126 -17.07 3.86 -6.88
C ASP A 126 -18.00 4.68 -5.98
N PRO A 127 -19.07 4.08 -5.43
CA PRO A 127 -20.06 4.81 -4.63
C PRO A 127 -19.56 5.18 -3.22
N ASN A 128 -18.48 4.55 -2.73
CA ASN A 128 -17.96 4.75 -1.38
C ASN A 128 -16.78 5.73 -1.35
N PHE A 129 -15.86 5.56 -2.29
CA PHE A 129 -14.55 6.23 -2.33
C PHE A 129 -14.33 7.04 -3.61
N GLY A 130 -15.29 7.07 -4.53
CA GLY A 130 -15.24 7.95 -5.69
C GLY A 130 -15.28 9.44 -5.31
N VAL A 131 -15.13 10.28 -6.33
CA VAL A 131 -15.18 11.74 -6.23
C VAL A 131 -16.48 12.23 -5.59
N LYS A 132 -16.36 13.21 -4.70
CA LYS A 132 -17.47 13.85 -3.97
C LYS A 132 -17.30 15.36 -4.06
N ASP A 133 -18.29 16.06 -4.57
CA ASP A 133 -18.25 17.53 -4.74
C ASP A 133 -17.00 17.99 -5.52
N ASN A 134 -16.70 17.32 -6.65
CA ASN A 134 -15.54 17.57 -7.52
C ASN A 134 -14.15 17.44 -6.83
N THR A 135 -14.11 16.81 -5.66
CA THR A 135 -12.88 16.56 -4.90
C THR A 135 -12.85 15.14 -4.36
N ILE A 136 -11.68 14.63 -4.02
CA ILE A 136 -11.52 13.33 -3.37
C ILE A 136 -10.66 13.50 -2.12
N SER A 137 -11.03 12.89 -1.00
CA SER A 137 -10.17 12.91 0.19
C SER A 137 -8.94 12.02 -0.02
N MET A 138 -7.82 12.31 0.64
CA MET A 138 -6.64 11.44 0.56
C MET A 138 -6.93 10.05 1.16
N PHE A 139 -7.91 9.96 2.07
CA PHE A 139 -8.41 8.68 2.60
C PHE A 139 -9.18 7.88 1.54
N ASP A 140 -10.06 8.53 0.79
CA ASP A 140 -10.80 7.89 -0.31
C ASP A 140 -9.82 7.46 -1.42
N PHE A 141 -8.88 8.34 -1.81
CA PHE A 141 -7.83 8.01 -2.77
C PHE A 141 -6.97 6.82 -2.34
N HIS A 142 -6.57 6.77 -1.07
CA HIS A 142 -5.87 5.62 -0.48
C HIS A 142 -6.71 4.34 -0.60
N ASN A 143 -8.00 4.41 -0.29
CA ASN A 143 -8.88 3.25 -0.40
C ASN A 143 -8.99 2.76 -1.85
N LEU A 144 -9.13 3.65 -2.84
CA LEU A 144 -9.12 3.27 -4.25
C LEU A 144 -7.83 2.51 -4.65
N LEU A 145 -6.67 2.95 -4.14
CA LEU A 145 -5.39 2.24 -4.36
C LEU A 145 -5.39 0.85 -3.73
N THR A 146 -5.90 0.71 -2.51
CA THR A 146 -6.00 -0.59 -1.84
C THR A 146 -7.03 -1.52 -2.49
N GLU A 147 -8.12 -0.99 -3.06
CA GLU A 147 -9.13 -1.78 -3.79
C GLU A 147 -8.58 -2.30 -5.10
N ALA A 148 -7.91 -1.45 -5.86
CA ALA A 148 -7.23 -1.86 -7.08
C ALA A 148 -6.18 -2.95 -6.80
N ASN A 149 -5.66 -3.02 -5.58
CA ASN A 149 -4.71 -4.04 -5.16
C ASN A 149 -5.33 -5.42 -4.84
N LYS A 150 -6.65 -5.54 -4.63
CA LYS A 150 -7.30 -6.81 -4.25
C LYS A 150 -7.09 -7.97 -5.24
N SER A 151 -6.95 -7.65 -6.52
CA SER A 151 -6.75 -8.64 -7.58
C SER A 151 -5.29 -9.12 -7.69
N SER A 152 -4.38 -8.54 -6.90
CA SER A 152 -2.98 -8.97 -6.84
C SER A 152 -2.86 -10.38 -6.28
N TYR A 153 -1.84 -11.11 -6.74
CA TYR A 153 -1.42 -12.34 -6.08
C TYR A 153 -1.01 -12.06 -4.63
N ILE A 154 -1.32 -13.01 -3.73
CA ILE A 154 -1.18 -12.88 -2.26
C ILE A 154 0.23 -12.47 -1.82
N ASP A 155 1.26 -12.94 -2.52
CA ASP A 155 2.68 -12.65 -2.28
C ASP A 155 3.02 -11.17 -2.55
N SER A 156 2.48 -10.61 -3.64
CA SER A 156 2.65 -9.21 -4.01
C SER A 156 1.66 -8.26 -3.33
N TYR A 157 0.52 -8.80 -2.87
CA TYR A 157 -0.56 -8.03 -2.27
C TYR A 157 -0.09 -7.24 -1.04
N LEU A 158 0.62 -7.88 -0.11
CA LEU A 158 1.05 -7.25 1.14
C LEU A 158 2.00 -6.08 0.88
N GLN A 159 3.00 -6.28 0.02
CA GLN A 159 3.97 -5.22 -0.32
C GLN A 159 3.29 -4.04 -1.00
N ARG A 160 2.35 -4.30 -1.92
CA ARG A 160 1.58 -3.24 -2.59
C ARG A 160 0.63 -2.52 -1.63
N ALA A 161 0.01 -3.22 -0.69
CA ALA A 161 -0.90 -2.63 0.28
C ALA A 161 -0.15 -1.66 1.22
N VAL A 162 1.02 -2.07 1.72
CA VAL A 162 1.90 -1.19 2.51
C VAL A 162 2.34 0.00 1.66
N ASN A 163 2.78 -0.23 0.42
CA ASN A 163 3.24 0.83 -0.46
C ASN A 163 2.10 1.81 -0.86
N ALA A 164 0.86 1.34 -1.00
CA ALA A 164 -0.29 2.22 -1.22
C ALA A 164 -0.45 3.21 -0.06
N THR A 165 -0.31 2.75 1.18
CA THR A 165 -0.31 3.61 2.36
C THR A 165 0.86 4.59 2.36
N GLU A 166 2.08 4.13 2.09
CA GLU A 166 3.27 4.99 2.01
C GLU A 166 3.11 6.10 0.96
N VAL A 167 2.60 5.75 -0.22
CA VAL A 167 2.38 6.70 -1.32
C VAL A 167 1.29 7.71 -0.96
N SER A 168 0.16 7.27 -0.42
CA SER A 168 -0.92 8.18 -0.01
C SER A 168 -0.46 9.15 1.08
N VAL A 169 0.27 8.67 2.08
CA VAL A 169 0.79 9.50 3.18
C VAL A 169 1.87 10.44 2.67
N GLY A 170 2.80 9.94 1.87
CA GLY A 170 3.86 10.74 1.27
C GLY A 170 3.32 11.89 0.43
N ILE A 171 2.37 11.59 -0.47
CA ILE A 171 1.71 12.61 -1.29
C ILE A 171 0.93 13.60 -0.42
N CYS A 172 0.22 13.12 0.60
CA CYS A 172 -0.48 13.99 1.56
C CYS A 172 0.47 14.97 2.24
N ASN A 173 1.62 14.48 2.72
CA ASN A 173 2.65 15.31 3.33
C ASN A 173 3.25 16.30 2.32
N ALA A 174 3.45 15.88 1.07
CA ALA A 174 3.99 16.73 0.02
C ALA A 174 3.06 17.90 -0.33
N ILE A 175 1.75 17.68 -0.27
CA ILE A 175 0.75 18.76 -0.40
C ILE A 175 0.91 19.81 0.71
N HIS A 176 1.39 19.40 1.88
CA HIS A 176 1.67 20.29 3.01
C HIS A 176 3.13 20.78 3.07
N GLY A 177 3.92 20.57 2.01
CA GLY A 177 5.27 21.14 1.87
C GLY A 177 6.43 20.16 2.05
N ASP A 178 6.17 18.87 2.29
CA ASP A 178 7.23 17.85 2.25
C ASP A 178 7.78 17.67 0.81
N SER A 179 9.08 17.42 0.67
CA SER A 179 9.73 17.28 -0.64
C SER A 179 9.89 15.84 -1.12
N GLN A 180 9.77 14.85 -0.23
CA GLN A 180 10.08 13.45 -0.51
C GLN A 180 9.21 12.89 -1.64
N TYR A 181 7.92 13.21 -1.64
CA TYR A 181 6.95 12.76 -2.65
C TYR A 181 6.50 13.87 -3.61
N ALA A 182 7.17 15.04 -3.58
CA ALA A 182 6.82 16.19 -4.43
C ALA A 182 6.87 15.86 -5.92
N TRP A 183 7.68 14.86 -6.33
CA TRP A 183 7.68 14.39 -7.72
C TRP A 183 6.30 13.93 -8.19
N PHE A 184 5.40 13.45 -7.34
CA PHE A 184 4.05 13.08 -7.79
C PHE A 184 3.13 14.28 -8.04
N LEU A 185 3.50 15.48 -7.59
CA LEU A 185 2.65 16.67 -7.65
C LEU A 185 2.91 17.57 -8.87
N GLY A 186 4.04 17.42 -9.57
CA GLY A 186 4.43 18.37 -10.63
C GLY A 186 5.82 18.89 -10.42
#